data_AF-A0A9P7IXQ0-F1
#
_entry.id   AF-A0A9P7IXQ0-F1
#
_cell.length_a   1.000
_cell.length_b   1.000
_cell.length_c   1.000
_cell.angle_alpha   90.00
_cell.angle_beta   90.00
_cell.angle_gamma   90.00
#
_symmetry.space_group_name_H-M   'P 1'
#
loop_
_entity.id
_entity.type
_entity.pdbx_description
1 polymer ?
#
loop_
_entity_poly.entity_id
_entity_poly.type
_entity_poly.pdbx_seq_one_letter_code
_entity_poly.pdbx_strand_id
1 'polypeptide(L)'
;MRLPRSGFASSTGGANEIASCMEQYICKKSNNAITFNSGVTSIGVKKDNTDMDIVTDNKDHHEFSHVISTISLPVLRTVKLISPHAVECSANVELWSFR
;
A
#
# COMPACT_ATOMS: atom_id res chain seq x y z
N MET A 1 -2.08 33.75 25.48
CA MET A 1 -1.75 33.15 24.17
C MET A 1 -2.93 32.27 23.77
N ARG A 2 -3.83 32.74 22.89
CA ARG A 2 -5.00 31.96 22.45
C ARG A 2 -4.59 31.10 21.26
N LEU A 3 -4.73 29.79 21.37
CA LEU A 3 -4.65 28.89 20.21
C LEU A 3 -5.75 29.32 19.22
N PRO A 4 -5.45 29.51 17.92
CA PRO A 4 -6.47 29.87 16.96
C PRO A 4 -7.50 28.74 16.86
N ARG A 5 -8.78 29.15 16.77
CA ARG A 5 -9.92 28.28 16.45
C ARG A 5 -9.55 27.37 15.29
N SER A 6 -9.88 26.08 15.40
CA SER A 6 -9.60 25.02 14.42
C SER A 6 -9.84 25.49 12.97
N GLY A 7 -8.78 25.94 12.32
CA GLY A 7 -8.77 26.27 10.90
C GLY A 7 -8.23 25.08 10.13
N PHE A 8 -8.96 24.65 9.10
CA PHE A 8 -8.43 23.65 8.17
C PHE A 8 -7.36 24.33 7.31
N ALA A 9 -6.13 23.81 7.38
CA ALA A 9 -5.07 24.21 6.48
C ALA A 9 -5.25 23.46 5.15
N SER A 10 -5.17 24.19 4.04
CA SER A 10 -5.17 23.64 2.69
C SER A 10 -3.86 24.02 2.02
N SER A 11 -3.23 23.09 1.30
CA SER A 11 -2.06 23.40 0.48
C SER A 11 -2.50 24.18 -0.77
N THR A 12 -1.70 25.18 -1.16
CA THR A 12 -2.04 26.07 -2.27
C THR A 12 -2.14 25.35 -3.62
N GLY A 13 -1.35 24.29 -3.87
CA GLY A 13 -1.48 23.44 -5.05
C GLY A 13 -2.20 22.10 -4.83
N GLY A 14 -2.91 21.96 -3.70
CA GLY A 14 -3.71 20.78 -3.38
C GLY A 14 -2.90 19.59 -2.87
N ALA A 15 -3.59 18.50 -2.52
CA ALA A 15 -2.97 17.32 -1.90
C ALA A 15 -1.99 16.59 -2.83
N ASN A 16 -2.12 16.78 -4.14
CA ASN A 16 -1.26 16.16 -5.15
C ASN A 16 0.21 16.60 -5.01
N GLU A 17 0.47 17.84 -4.60
CA GLU A 17 1.86 18.32 -4.39
C GLU A 17 2.59 17.52 -3.32
N ILE A 18 1.87 17.12 -2.27
CA ILE A 18 2.43 16.29 -1.20
C ILE A 18 2.75 14.90 -1.75
N ALA A 19 1.83 14.28 -2.48
CA ALA A 19 2.04 12.98 -3.09
C ALA A 19 3.23 12.99 -4.07
N SER A 20 3.35 14.01 -4.92
CA SER A 20 4.48 14.18 -5.84
C SER A 20 5.81 14.38 -5.10
N CYS A 21 5.81 15.12 -3.98
CA CYS A 21 7.01 15.28 -3.17
C CYS A 21 7.46 13.93 -2.56
N MET A 22 6.51 13.13 -2.06
CA MET A 22 6.78 11.79 -1.51
C MET A 22 7.31 10.84 -2.58
N GLU A 23 6.68 10.81 -3.76
CA GLU A 23 7.13 10.05 -4.92
C GLU A 23 8.59 10.38 -5.27
N GLN A 24 8.91 11.67 -5.44
CA GLN A 24 10.28 12.10 -5.75
C GLN A 24 11.28 11.67 -4.69
N TYR A 25 10.92 11.77 -3.40
CA TYR A 25 11.79 11.35 -2.31
C TYR A 25 12.07 9.84 -2.34
N ILE A 26 11.04 9.02 -2.53
CA ILE A 26 11.14 7.56 -2.58
C ILE A 26 11.95 7.12 -3.81
N CYS A 27 11.62 7.65 -4.99
CA CYS A 27 12.29 7.29 -6.24
C CYS A 27 13.76 7.73 -6.25
N LYS A 28 14.12 8.83 -5.58
CA LYS A 28 15.52 9.24 -5.40
C LYS A 28 16.33 8.23 -4.57
N LYS A 29 15.69 7.48 -3.67
CA LYS A 29 16.32 6.44 -2.85
C LYS A 29 16.37 5.09 -3.55
N SER A 30 15.37 4.77 -4.38
CA SER A 30 15.30 3.56 -5.17
C SER A 30 14.50 3.81 -6.44
N ASN A 31 15.18 3.77 -7.59
CA ASN A 31 14.61 4.16 -8.89
C ASN A 31 13.38 3.35 -9.32
N ASN A 32 13.20 2.14 -8.77
CA ASN A 32 12.10 1.23 -9.14
C ASN A 32 11.18 0.92 -7.94
N ALA A 33 11.13 1.81 -6.95
CA ALA A 33 10.31 1.62 -5.75
C ALA A 33 8.79 1.71 -5.99
N ILE A 34 8.37 2.38 -7.07
CA ILE A 34 6.96 2.55 -7.43
C ILE A 34 6.77 2.05 -8.86
N THR A 35 5.78 1.18 -9.05
CA THR A 35 5.36 0.71 -10.38
C THR A 35 3.93 1.18 -10.62
N PHE A 36 3.76 2.04 -11.62
CA PHE A 36 2.44 2.53 -12.03
C PHE A 36 1.78 1.58 -13.03
N ASN A 37 0.45 1.64 -13.12
CA ASN A 37 -0.35 0.83 -14.04
C ASN A 37 -0.11 -0.69 -13.90
N SER A 38 0.13 -1.14 -12.67
CA SER A 38 0.31 -2.55 -12.32
C SER A 38 -0.65 -2.88 -11.19
N GLY A 39 -1.79 -3.45 -11.56
CA GLY A 39 -2.86 -3.79 -10.62
C GLY A 39 -2.59 -5.15 -9.97
N VAL A 40 -2.63 -5.23 -8.64
CA VAL A 40 -2.51 -6.52 -7.94
C VAL A 40 -3.78 -7.35 -8.16
N THR A 41 -3.62 -8.57 -8.69
CA THR A 41 -4.72 -9.51 -8.95
C THR A 41 -4.72 -10.70 -7.99
N SER A 42 -3.55 -11.07 -7.44
CA SER A 42 -3.44 -12.12 -6.44
C SER A 42 -2.37 -11.81 -5.40
N ILE A 43 -2.66 -12.20 -4.15
CA ILE A 43 -1.72 -12.15 -3.03
C ILE A 43 -1.68 -13.56 -2.45
N GLY A 44 -0.51 -14.18 -2.46
CA GLY A 44 -0.31 -15.55 -2.01
C GLY A 44 0.84 -15.69 -1.03
N VAL A 45 0.79 -16.73 -0.20
CA VAL A 45 1.98 -17.23 0.50
C VAL A 45 2.57 -18.36 -0.34
N LYS A 46 3.89 -18.37 -0.57
CA LYS A 46 4.54 -19.49 -1.25
C LYS A 46 4.41 -20.79 -0.46
N LYS A 47 4.59 -21.93 -1.15
CA LYS A 47 4.44 -23.28 -0.58
C LYS A 47 5.40 -23.56 0.58
N ASP A 48 6.54 -22.91 0.61
CA ASP A 48 7.57 -23.00 1.64
C ASP A 48 7.35 -22.01 2.81
N ASN A 49 6.29 -21.19 2.76
CA ASN A 49 5.95 -20.19 3.79
C ASN A 49 7.07 -19.16 4.08
N THR A 50 8.07 -19.02 3.21
CA THR A 50 9.17 -18.07 3.43
C THR A 50 8.87 -16.68 2.92
N ASP A 51 8.15 -16.59 1.79
CA ASP A 51 7.85 -15.34 1.11
C ASP A 51 6.41 -15.27 0.61
N MET A 52 5.99 -14.04 0.35
CA MET A 52 4.74 -13.68 -0.30
C MET A 52 4.94 -13.59 -1.81
N ASP A 53 4.00 -14.14 -2.57
CA ASP A 53 3.92 -14.05 -4.03
C ASP A 53 2.80 -13.10 -4.42
N ILE A 54 3.14 -12.06 -5.19
CA ILE A 54 2.22 -11.03 -5.64
C ILE A 54 2.10 -11.11 -7.16
N VAL A 55 0.89 -11.33 -7.65
CA VAL A 55 0.60 -11.42 -9.07
C VAL A 55 -0.11 -10.15 -9.52
N THR A 56 0.35 -9.57 -10.62
CA THR A 56 -0.23 -8.36 -11.21
C THR A 56 -1.15 -8.70 -12.40
N ASP A 57 -1.85 -7.71 -12.93
CA ASP A 57 -2.71 -7.81 -14.11
C ASP A 57 -1.92 -8.13 -15.39
N ASN A 58 -0.65 -7.73 -15.44
CA ASN A 58 0.30 -8.14 -16.47
C ASN A 58 0.78 -9.59 -16.34
N LYS A 59 0.32 -10.32 -15.30
CA LYS A 59 0.75 -11.68 -14.93
C LYS A 59 2.21 -11.77 -14.48
N ASP A 60 2.80 -10.64 -14.12
CA ASP A 60 4.13 -10.63 -13.50
C ASP A 60 4.02 -11.14 -12.06
N HIS A 61 5.02 -11.91 -11.64
CA HIS A 61 5.17 -12.41 -10.28
C HIS A 61 6.24 -11.61 -9.55
N HIS A 62 5.91 -11.15 -8.35
CA HIS A 62 6.80 -10.41 -7.48
C HIS A 62 6.88 -11.06 -6.11
N GLU A 63 8.10 -11.29 -5.64
CA GLU A 63 8.37 -11.99 -4.39
C GLU A 63 8.82 -11.00 -3.32
N PHE A 64 8.19 -11.05 -2.16
CA PHE A 64 8.52 -10.19 -1.03
C PHE A 64 8.47 -10.97 0.28
N SER A 65 9.39 -10.69 1.20
CA SER A 65 9.34 -11.26 2.54
C SER A 65 8.12 -10.78 3.34
N HIS A 66 7.65 -9.55 3.08
CA HIS A 66 6.52 -8.93 3.77
C HIS A 66 5.72 -8.05 2.80
N VAL A 67 4.40 -7.99 3.00
CA VAL A 67 3.48 -7.22 2.15
C VAL A 67 2.55 -6.38 3.03
N ILE A 68 2.50 -5.08 2.76
CA ILE A 68 1.56 -4.15 3.39
C ILE A 68 0.53 -3.73 2.34
N SER A 69 -0.74 -4.03 2.59
CA SER A 69 -1.83 -3.62 1.69
C SER A 69 -2.45 -2.32 2.18
N THR A 70 -2.42 -1.29 1.35
CA THR A 70 -3.20 -0.06 1.52
C THR A 70 -4.41 -0.03 0.58
N ILE A 71 -4.70 -1.14 -0.10
CA ILE A 71 -5.88 -1.29 -0.97
C ILE A 71 -7.12 -1.25 -0.08
N SER A 72 -8.12 -0.46 -0.48
CA SER A 72 -9.36 -0.37 0.26
C SER A 72 -10.04 -1.74 0.34
N LEU A 73 -10.66 -2.07 1.48
CA LEU A 73 -11.30 -3.37 1.70
C LEU A 73 -12.29 -3.79 0.59
N PRO A 74 -13.12 -2.90 0.01
CA PRO A 74 -13.99 -3.28 -1.10
C PRO A 74 -13.22 -3.76 -2.34
N VAL A 75 -12.08 -3.15 -2.63
CA VAL A 75 -11.21 -3.54 -3.75
C VAL A 75 -10.40 -4.79 -3.39
N LEU A 76 -9.95 -4.93 -2.15
CA LEU A 76 -9.23 -6.13 -1.72
C LEU A 76 -10.07 -7.40 -1.89
N ARG A 77 -11.41 -7.32 -1.79
CA ARG A 77 -12.33 -8.45 -2.07
C ARG A 77 -12.29 -8.93 -3.51
N THR A 78 -11.84 -8.10 -4.46
CA THR A 78 -11.68 -8.51 -5.86
C THR A 78 -10.31 -9.13 -6.12
N VAL A 79 -9.38 -9.04 -5.16
CA VAL A 79 -8.05 -9.64 -5.24
C VAL A 79 -8.10 -11.08 -4.75
N LYS A 80 -7.49 -12.00 -5.49
CA LYS A 80 -7.45 -13.41 -5.10
C LYS A 80 -6.43 -13.62 -3.97
N LEU A 81 -6.92 -13.86 -2.76
CA LEU A 81 -6.09 -14.23 -1.61
C LEU A 81 -5.86 -15.74 -1.60
N ILE A 82 -4.60 -16.17 -1.70
CA ILE A 82 -4.21 -17.59 -1.73
C ILE A 82 -3.40 -17.89 -0.47
N SER A 83 -3.95 -18.69 0.42
CA SER A 83 -3.18 -19.19 1.56
C SER A 83 -3.22 -20.72 1.61
N PRO A 84 -2.10 -21.39 1.92
CA PRO A 84 -2.10 -22.83 2.21
C PRO A 84 -2.87 -23.18 3.49
N HIS A 85 -3.12 -22.21 4.39
CA HIS A 85 -3.97 -22.36 5.58
C HIS A 85 -4.81 -21.10 5.78
N ALA A 86 -6.11 -21.22 6.03
CA ALA A 86 -7.04 -20.08 6.15
C ALA A 86 -6.46 -18.95 7.03
N VAL A 87 -5.98 -17.86 6.39
CA VAL A 87 -5.54 -16.67 7.10
C VAL A 87 -6.79 -15.85 7.37
N GLU A 88 -7.12 -15.74 8.65
CA GLU A 88 -8.07 -14.77 9.16
C GLU A 88 -7.58 -13.40 8.70
N CYS A 89 -8.29 -12.78 7.75
CA CYS A 89 -8.03 -11.41 7.35
C CYS A 89 -8.44 -10.50 8.51
N SER A 90 -7.58 -10.39 9.52
CA SER A 90 -7.72 -9.36 10.53
C SER A 90 -7.45 -8.04 9.83
N ALA A 91 -8.51 -7.30 9.51
CA ALA A 91 -8.44 -5.91 9.10
C ALA A 91 -8.01 -5.07 10.30
N ASN A 92 -6.78 -5.26 10.78
CA ASN A 92 -6.14 -4.34 11.69
C ASN A 92 -5.75 -3.11 10.87
N VAL A 93 -6.68 -2.16 10.80
CA VAL A 93 -6.35 -0.77 10.45
C VAL A 93 -5.51 -0.24 11.59
N GLU A 94 -4.20 -0.45 11.54
CA GLU A 94 -3.28 0.32 12.37
C GLU A 94 -3.33 1.77 11.88
N LEU A 95 -4.12 2.59 12.57
CA LEU A 95 -4.03 4.04 12.48
C LEU A 95 -2.67 4.45 13.04
N TRP A 96 -1.68 4.56 12.16
CA TRP A 96 -0.43 5.23 12.46
C TRP A 96 -0.72 6.71 12.73
N SER A 97 -1.02 7.04 13.99
CA SER A 97 -1.11 8.42 14.45
C SER A 97 0.31 8.94 14.64
N PHE A 98 0.79 9.72 13.69
CA PHE A 98 1.97 10.55 13.89
C PHE A 98 1.58 11.64 14.91
N ARG A 99 2.15 11.56 16.11
CA ARG A 99 2.11 12.59 17.15
C ARG A 99 3.16 13.65 16.91
#